data_AF-A0A2V4E5V3-F1
#
_entry.id   AF-A0A2V4E5V3-F1
#
_cell.length_a   1.000
_cell.length_b   1.000
_cell.length_c   1.000
_cell.angle_alpha   90.00
_cell.angle_beta   90.00
_cell.angle_gamma   90.00
#
_symmetry.space_group_name_H-M   'P 1'
#
loop_
_entity.id
_entity.type
_entity.pdbx_description
1 polymer ?
#
loop_
_entity_poly.entity_id
_entity_poly.type
_entity_poly.pdbx_seq_one_letter_code
_entity_poly.pdbx_strand_id
1 'polypeptide(L)'
;MIEWQEFINVIGKTEISAEFLNLLSFMQEKPEISENLTEWNDPERTKYYKFFNTGILIGCSEVIRYIRFYFEKTDSYSIYQGKILDGIGPEYNKQMLINLLGEPSIIDDDKPNYFLGYIKRWILYDMGSYSILFEFNHNGFICAVTLGLF
;
A
#
# COMPACT_ATOMS: atom_id res chain seq x y z
N MET A 1 5.46 6.20 16.49
CA MET A 1 4.92 6.04 15.13
C MET A 1 5.93 5.17 14.38
N ILE A 2 5.50 4.24 13.53
CA ILE A 2 6.45 3.36 12.82
C ILE A 2 7.11 4.22 11.73
N GLU A 3 8.44 4.23 11.69
CA GLU A 3 9.20 4.98 10.70
C GLU A 3 9.03 4.36 9.31
N TRP A 4 9.04 5.19 8.26
CA TRP A 4 8.87 4.71 6.87
C TRP A 4 9.91 3.65 6.49
N GLN A 5 11.15 3.79 6.98
CA GLN A 5 12.23 2.86 6.72
C GLN A 5 11.95 1.44 7.23
N GLU A 6 11.20 1.29 8.34
CA GLU A 6 10.83 -0.03 8.86
C GLU A 6 9.92 -0.79 7.89
N PHE A 7 9.05 -0.07 7.17
CA PHE A 7 8.22 -0.66 6.13
C PHE A 7 9.03 -1.06 4.90
N ILE A 8 10.03 -0.25 4.51
CA ILE A 8 10.92 -0.59 3.39
C ILE A 8 11.74 -1.84 3.72
N ASN A 9 12.29 -1.93 4.94
CA ASN A 9 13.20 -3.00 5.35
C ASN A 9 12.58 -4.41 5.29
N VAL A 10 11.25 -4.51 5.37
CA VAL A 10 10.54 -5.80 5.31
C VAL A 10 10.17 -6.23 3.90
N ILE A 11 10.16 -5.32 2.92
CA ILE A 11 9.82 -5.67 1.53
C ILE A 11 10.85 -6.68 0.99
N GLY A 12 10.36 -7.76 0.39
CA GLY A 12 11.18 -8.85 -0.12
C GLY A 12 11.74 -9.80 0.95
N LYS A 13 11.41 -9.60 2.23
CA LYS A 13 11.77 -10.53 3.32
C LYS A 13 10.70 -11.59 3.52
N THR A 14 11.03 -12.69 4.19
CA THR A 14 10.05 -13.74 4.52
C THR A 14 9.26 -13.37 5.78
N GLU A 15 8.10 -14.00 5.98
CA GLU A 15 7.27 -13.79 7.17
C GLU A 15 7.89 -14.28 8.50
N ILE A 16 9.00 -15.04 8.42
CA ILE A 16 9.77 -15.49 9.60
C ILE A 16 11.02 -14.63 9.84
N SER A 17 11.26 -13.62 9.01
CA SER A 17 12.40 -12.72 9.16
C SER A 17 12.30 -11.88 10.42
N ALA A 18 13.44 -11.53 11.02
CA ALA A 18 13.48 -10.69 12.21
C ALA A 18 12.89 -9.30 11.92
N GLU A 19 13.11 -8.76 10.73
CA GLU A 19 12.58 -7.50 10.26
C GLU A 19 11.04 -7.49 10.29
N PHE A 20 10.41 -8.53 9.72
CA PHE A 20 8.95 -8.62 9.71
C PHE A 20 8.37 -8.83 11.11
N LEU A 21 8.95 -9.74 11.91
CA LEU A 21 8.51 -9.97 13.28
C LEU A 21 8.63 -8.71 14.16
N ASN A 22 9.69 -7.93 13.97
CA ASN A 22 9.87 -6.64 14.65
C ASN A 22 8.81 -5.63 14.19
N LEU A 23 8.54 -5.52 12.89
CA LEU A 23 7.49 -4.65 12.37
C LEU A 23 6.13 -5.00 13.00
N LEU A 24 5.79 -6.29 13.07
CA LEU A 24 4.57 -6.77 13.72
C LEU A 24 4.50 -6.38 15.20
N SER A 25 5.63 -6.39 15.91
CA SER A 25 5.68 -5.97 17.32
C SER A 25 5.39 -4.49 17.53
N PHE A 26 5.66 -3.65 16.53
CA PHE A 26 5.35 -2.22 16.56
C PHE A 26 3.90 -1.91 16.14
N MET A 27 3.28 -2.79 15.36
CA MET A 27 1.85 -2.76 15.10
C MET A 27 1.14 -3.11 16.41
N GLN A 28 0.65 -2.11 17.13
CA GLN A 28 -0.13 -2.30 18.38
C GLN A 28 -1.52 -2.89 18.10
N GLU A 29 -1.63 -3.73 17.07
CA GLU A 29 -2.82 -4.40 16.56
C GLU A 29 -2.41 -5.80 16.12
N LYS A 30 -3.17 -6.82 16.55
CA LYS A 30 -3.00 -8.18 16.06
C LYS A 30 -3.69 -8.29 14.69
N PRO A 31 -3.01 -8.74 13.63
CA PRO A 31 -3.63 -8.86 12.33
C PRO A 31 -4.64 -10.00 12.29
N GLU A 32 -5.72 -9.81 11.52
CA GLU A 32 -6.48 -10.92 10.98
C GLU A 32 -5.71 -11.53 9.82
N ILE A 33 -5.45 -12.84 9.90
CA ILE A 33 -4.71 -13.56 8.87
C ILE A 33 -5.70 -14.33 8.01
N SER A 34 -5.62 -14.15 6.70
CA SER A 34 -6.37 -14.95 5.73
C SER A 34 -5.47 -15.40 4.59
N GLU A 35 -5.69 -16.61 4.10
CA GLU A 35 -5.00 -17.14 2.91
C GLU A 35 -6.03 -17.34 1.81
N ASN A 36 -5.79 -16.78 0.62
CA ASN A 36 -6.62 -17.11 -0.54
C ASN A 36 -6.23 -18.51 -1.03
N LEU A 37 -6.99 -19.52 -0.61
CA LEU A 37 -6.72 -20.90 -1.04
C LEU A 37 -7.30 -21.21 -2.42
N THR A 38 -8.30 -20.49 -2.93
CA THR A 38 -9.05 -21.03 -4.10
C THR A 38 -9.94 -20.09 -4.91
N GLU A 39 -10.29 -18.87 -4.49
CA GLU A 39 -11.45 -18.18 -5.10
C GLU A 39 -11.14 -17.27 -6.31
N TRP A 40 -9.88 -16.89 -6.54
CA TRP A 40 -9.56 -15.84 -7.52
C TRP A 40 -8.39 -16.12 -8.48
N ASN A 41 -8.03 -17.39 -8.72
CA ASN A 41 -6.91 -17.73 -9.63
C ASN A 41 -5.64 -16.90 -9.34
N ASP A 42 -5.36 -16.58 -8.07
CA ASP A 42 -4.09 -15.99 -7.66
C ASP A 42 -3.04 -17.10 -7.83
N PRO A 43 -2.12 -17.00 -8.80
CA PRO A 43 -1.13 -18.06 -9.05
C PRO A 43 -0.17 -18.21 -7.86
N GLU A 44 -0.07 -17.17 -7.03
CA GLU A 44 0.72 -17.18 -5.82
C GLU A 44 -0.22 -17.26 -4.62
N ARG A 45 -0.01 -18.23 -3.73
CA ARG A 45 -0.79 -18.40 -2.51
C ARG A 45 -0.50 -17.23 -1.55
N THR A 46 -1.14 -16.09 -1.79
CA THR A 46 -0.92 -14.89 -1.00
C THR A 46 -1.64 -15.01 0.33
N LYS A 47 -0.87 -14.90 1.41
CA LYS A 47 -1.30 -14.72 2.78
C LYS A 47 -1.40 -13.23 3.08
N TYR A 48 -2.52 -12.85 3.67
CA TYR A 48 -2.84 -11.46 3.97
C TYR A 48 -2.84 -11.24 5.47
N TYR A 49 -2.07 -10.26 5.93
CA TYR A 49 -2.10 -9.76 7.30
C TYR A 49 -2.87 -8.44 7.31
N LYS A 50 -4.09 -8.47 7.85
CA LYS A 50 -5.04 -7.36 7.80
C LYS A 50 -5.08 -6.66 9.14
N PHE A 51 -4.70 -5.39 9.17
CA PHE A 51 -4.73 -4.53 10.35
C PHE A 51 -5.80 -3.47 10.15
N PHE A 52 -7.04 -3.84 10.46
CA PHE A 52 -8.23 -3.04 10.16
C PHE A 52 -8.27 -1.71 10.90
N ASN A 53 -7.76 -1.64 12.13
CA ASN A 53 -7.81 -0.42 12.96
C ASN A 53 -6.70 0.56 12.62
N THR A 54 -5.53 0.06 12.24
CA THR A 54 -4.41 0.89 11.77
C THR A 54 -4.52 1.26 10.31
N GLY A 55 -5.38 0.59 9.53
CA GLY A 55 -5.56 0.88 8.11
C GLY A 55 -4.42 0.35 7.24
N ILE A 56 -3.88 -0.82 7.60
CA ILE A 56 -2.74 -1.44 6.91
C ILE A 56 -3.12 -2.85 6.43
N LEU A 57 -2.70 -3.19 5.22
CA LEU A 57 -2.77 -4.54 4.66
C LEU A 57 -1.38 -4.96 4.20
N ILE A 58 -0.93 -6.15 4.59
CA ILE A 58 0.34 -6.72 4.11
C ILE A 58 0.04 -7.99 3.32
N GLY A 59 0.55 -8.05 2.09
CA GLY A 59 0.50 -9.24 1.23
C GLY A 59 1.83 -9.99 1.25
N CYS A 60 1.79 -11.26 1.63
CA CYS A 60 2.93 -12.16 1.67
C CYS A 60 2.64 -13.38 0.82
N SER A 61 3.46 -13.64 -0.22
CA SER A 61 3.49 -14.97 -0.83
C SER A 61 4.66 -15.75 -0.23
N GLU A 62 5.75 -15.95 -0.96
CA GLU A 62 7.01 -16.46 -0.41
C GLU A 62 7.76 -15.39 0.41
N VAL A 63 7.54 -14.13 0.04
CA VAL A 63 8.09 -12.94 0.68
C VAL A 63 7.01 -11.88 0.85
N ILE A 64 7.25 -10.90 1.71
CA ILE A 64 6.44 -9.69 1.83
C ILE A 64 6.53 -8.94 0.50
N ARG A 65 5.48 -9.03 -0.32
CA ARG A 65 5.45 -8.43 -1.66
C ARG A 65 5.06 -6.97 -1.61
N TYR A 66 4.09 -6.64 -0.76
CA TYR A 66 3.61 -5.28 -0.64
C TYR A 66 2.97 -4.99 0.72
N ILE A 67 2.93 -3.71 1.04
CA ILE A 67 2.23 -3.12 2.17
C ILE A 67 1.36 -1.99 1.63
N ARG A 68 0.08 -2.04 1.94
CA ARG A 68 -0.91 -1.07 1.53
C ARG A 68 -1.41 -0.29 2.74
N PHE A 69 -1.45 1.03 2.59
CA PHE A 69 -1.90 1.99 3.58
C PHE A 69 -3.19 2.64 3.07
N TYR A 70 -4.24 2.64 3.88
CA TYR A 70 -5.53 3.23 3.53
C TYR A 70 -5.65 4.64 4.14
N PHE A 71 -5.72 5.67 3.30
CA PHE A 71 -5.85 7.07 3.71
C PHE A 71 -7.29 7.59 3.64
N GLU A 72 -8.22 6.75 3.22
CA GLU A 72 -9.63 7.02 3.17
C GLU A 72 -10.37 5.86 3.85
N LYS A 73 -11.45 6.18 4.56
CA LYS A 73 -12.24 5.14 5.24
C LYS A 73 -12.82 4.20 4.19
N THR A 74 -12.58 2.91 4.36
CA THR A 74 -13.21 1.86 3.55
C THR A 74 -14.21 1.10 4.41
N ASP A 75 -14.96 0.18 3.79
CA ASP A 75 -15.92 -0.66 4.52
C ASP A 75 -15.26 -1.57 5.57
N SER A 76 -13.97 -1.89 5.40
CA SER A 76 -13.24 -2.83 6.27
C SER A 76 -12.08 -2.20 7.03
N TYR A 77 -11.46 -1.14 6.51
CA TYR A 77 -10.26 -0.52 7.10
C TYR A 77 -10.50 0.91 7.56
N SER A 78 -9.94 1.22 8.72
CA SER A 78 -9.78 2.58 9.25
C SER A 78 -8.71 3.35 8.47
N ILE A 79 -8.65 4.66 8.72
CA ILE A 79 -7.67 5.55 8.09
C ILE A 79 -6.33 5.42 8.80
N TYR A 80 -5.29 5.09 8.05
CA TYR A 80 -3.90 5.14 8.48
C TYR A 80 -3.51 6.57 8.87
N GLN A 81 -2.99 6.72 10.09
CA GLN A 81 -2.65 8.03 10.70
C GLN A 81 -1.16 8.37 10.60
N GLY A 82 -0.34 7.46 10.08
CA GLY A 82 1.09 7.74 9.88
C GLY A 82 1.34 8.55 8.61
N LYS A 83 2.58 9.00 8.45
CA LYS A 83 3.04 9.63 7.21
C LYS A 83 3.87 8.65 6.40
N ILE A 84 3.84 8.79 5.09
CA ILE A 84 4.67 8.02 4.17
C ILE A 84 5.76 8.93 3.63
N LEU A 85 6.96 8.37 3.42
CA LEU A 85 8.06 9.01 2.68
C LEU A 85 8.28 10.48 3.10
N ASP A 86 8.80 10.64 4.32
CA ASP A 86 9.16 11.93 4.92
C ASP A 86 8.08 13.02 4.93
N GLY A 87 6.80 12.64 4.84
CA GLY A 87 5.70 13.57 5.16
C GLY A 87 4.50 13.56 4.24
N ILE A 88 4.46 12.68 3.24
CA ILE A 88 3.33 12.52 2.32
C ILE A 88 2.13 11.93 3.08
N GLY A 89 0.96 12.54 2.85
CA GLY A 89 -0.31 12.23 3.51
C GLY A 89 -1.52 12.39 2.59
N PRO A 90 -2.74 12.19 3.12
CA PRO A 90 -3.99 12.20 2.35
C PRO A 90 -4.25 13.51 1.60
N GLU A 91 -3.68 14.62 2.04
CA GLU A 91 -3.84 15.95 1.44
C GLU A 91 -3.10 16.15 0.12
N TYR A 92 -2.20 15.23 -0.24
CA TYR A 92 -1.42 15.35 -1.47
C TYR A 92 -2.27 14.96 -2.68
N ASN A 93 -2.10 15.71 -3.76
CA ASN A 93 -2.62 15.37 -5.08
C ASN A 93 -1.48 15.00 -6.03
N LYS A 94 -1.83 14.52 -7.22
CA LYS A 94 -0.87 14.11 -8.26
C LYS A 94 0.19 15.19 -8.56
N GLN A 95 -0.19 16.45 -8.73
CA GLN A 95 0.75 17.51 -9.09
C GLN A 95 1.73 17.80 -7.94
N MET A 96 1.25 17.76 -6.69
CA MET A 96 2.11 17.91 -5.51
C MET A 96 3.16 16.79 -5.44
N LEU A 97 2.76 15.55 -5.74
CA LEU A 97 3.68 14.41 -5.79
C LEU A 97 4.72 14.56 -6.91
N ILE A 98 4.30 14.98 -8.12
CA ILE A 98 5.23 15.19 -9.24
C ILE A 98 6.25 16.29 -8.91
N ASN A 99 5.80 17.38 -8.28
CA ASN A 99 6.68 18.46 -7.87
C ASN A 99 7.69 18.02 -6.78
N LEU A 100 7.31 17.06 -5.93
CA LEU A 100 8.14 16.58 -4.84
C LEU A 100 9.11 15.46 -5.27
N LEU A 101 8.62 14.49 -6.03
CA LEU A 101 9.32 13.24 -6.37
C LEU A 101 9.84 13.20 -7.81
N GLY A 102 9.46 14.16 -8.64
CA GLY A 102 9.74 14.16 -10.07
C GLY A 102 8.70 13.41 -10.88
N GLU A 103 9.02 13.07 -12.12
CA GLU A 103 8.10 12.36 -13.01
C GLU A 103 7.95 10.89 -12.56
N PRO A 104 6.71 10.37 -12.45
CA PRO A 104 6.46 8.96 -12.12
C PRO A 104 6.86 8.04 -13.27
N SER A 105 7.22 6.80 -12.94
CA SER A 105 7.58 5.75 -13.89
C SER A 105 6.40 5.29 -14.72
N ILE A 106 5.21 5.22 -14.12
CA ILE A 106 3.96 4.89 -14.80
C ILE A 106 2.85 5.82 -14.31
N ILE A 107 2.03 6.27 -15.25
CA ILE A 107 0.82 7.04 -14.98
C ILE A 107 -0.35 6.28 -15.60
N ASP A 108 -1.35 5.95 -14.79
CA ASP A 108 -2.66 5.50 -15.29
C ASP A 108 -3.67 6.64 -15.13
N ASP A 109 -3.67 7.49 -16.15
CA ASP A 109 -4.63 8.57 -16.29
C ASP A 109 -5.85 8.06 -17.08
N ASP A 110 -6.93 7.85 -16.35
CA ASP A 110 -8.31 8.10 -16.75
C ASP A 110 -8.75 7.55 -18.13
N LYS A 111 -9.26 6.32 -18.13
CA LYS A 111 -10.33 5.94 -19.05
C LYS A 111 -11.63 5.84 -18.26
N PRO A 112 -12.61 6.75 -18.46
CA PRO A 112 -13.95 6.54 -17.92
C PRO A 112 -14.47 5.20 -18.45
N ASN A 113 -14.64 4.23 -17.56
CA ASN A 113 -15.24 2.96 -17.89
C ASN A 113 -16.73 3.04 -17.54
N TYR A 114 -17.56 3.28 -18.56
CA TYR A 114 -19.01 3.40 -18.44
C TYR A 114 -19.68 2.22 -17.72
N PHE A 115 -19.02 1.05 -17.64
CA PHE A 115 -19.56 -0.14 -16.99
C PHE A 115 -19.03 -0.37 -15.58
N LEU A 116 -17.82 0.09 -15.26
CA LEU A 116 -17.16 -0.19 -13.98
C LEU A 116 -17.25 0.98 -12.98
N GLY A 117 -17.85 2.11 -13.39
CA GLY A 117 -17.95 3.30 -12.54
C GLY A 117 -16.59 4.04 -12.45
N TYR A 118 -16.32 4.63 -11.29
CA TYR A 118 -15.07 5.36 -11.07
C TYR A 118 -13.90 4.38 -10.87
N ILE A 119 -12.98 4.33 -11.83
CA ILE A 119 -11.70 3.67 -11.68
C ILE A 119 -10.76 4.65 -10.98
N LYS A 120 -10.19 4.23 -9.84
CA LYS A 120 -9.22 5.05 -9.11
C LYS A 120 -8.00 5.30 -10.01
N ARG A 121 -7.67 6.56 -10.20
CA ARG A 121 -6.41 6.95 -10.87
C ARG A 121 -5.25 6.59 -9.96
N TRP A 122 -4.11 6.26 -10.57
CA TRP A 122 -2.89 5.99 -9.82
C TRP A 122 -1.64 6.36 -10.59
N ILE A 123 -0.56 6.60 -9.83
CA ILE A 123 0.78 6.79 -10.36
C ILE A 123 1.75 5.86 -9.63
N LEU A 124 2.76 5.36 -10.32
CA LEU A 124 3.80 4.48 -9.78
C LEU A 124 5.16 5.17 -9.89
N TYR A 125 5.91 5.15 -8.80
CA TYR A 125 7.32 5.51 -8.76
C TYR A 125 8.16 4.26 -8.52
N ASP A 126 9.10 3.99 -9.41
CA ASP A 126 10.19 3.04 -9.20
C ASP A 126 11.32 3.72 -8.41
N MET A 127 11.62 3.19 -7.23
CA MET A 127 12.68 3.68 -6.33
C MET A 127 13.94 2.79 -6.39
N GLY A 128 14.04 1.94 -7.41
CA GLY A 128 15.17 1.04 -7.67
C GLY A 128 15.07 -0.30 -6.94
N SER A 129 14.97 -0.27 -5.60
CA SER A 129 14.84 -1.50 -4.79
C SER A 129 13.40 -1.87 -4.41
N TYR A 130 12.46 -0.95 -4.61
CA TYR A 130 11.04 -1.09 -4.36
C TYR A 130 10.29 -0.05 -5.20
N SER A 131 8.97 -0.15 -5.28
CA SER A 131 8.13 0.83 -5.94
C SER A 131 7.03 1.32 -5.01
N ILE A 132 6.51 2.52 -5.29
CA ILE A 132 5.40 3.14 -4.56
C ILE A 132 4.30 3.51 -5.54
N LEU A 133 3.13 2.94 -5.33
CA LEU A 133 1.92 3.23 -6.07
C LEU A 133 1.03 4.14 -5.22
N PHE A 134 0.69 5.32 -5.74
CA PHE A 134 -0.25 6.26 -5.13
C PHE A 134 -1.59 6.20 -5.86
N GLU A 135 -2.67 5.94 -5.13
CA GLU A 135 -4.05 5.97 -5.65
C GLU A 135 -4.79 7.20 -5.19
N PHE A 136 -5.58 7.78 -6.09
CA PHE A 136 -6.35 9.00 -5.84
C PHE A 136 -7.85 8.72 -5.79
N ASN A 137 -8.57 9.40 -4.90
CA ASN A 137 -10.03 9.39 -4.89
C ASN A 137 -10.60 10.33 -5.97
N HIS A 138 -11.93 10.38 -6.06
CA HIS A 138 -12.67 11.22 -6.99
C HIS A 138 -12.36 12.73 -6.87
N ASN A 139 -11.87 13.18 -5.70
CA ASN A 139 -11.45 14.57 -5.49
C ASN A 139 -9.99 14.83 -5.89
N GLY A 140 -9.26 13.80 -6.36
CA GLY A 140 -7.88 13.90 -6.82
C GLY A 140 -6.82 13.85 -5.70
N PHE A 141 -7.22 13.47 -4.49
CA PHE A 141 -6.35 13.36 -3.32
C PHE A 141 -6.00 11.90 -3.01
N ILE A 142 -4.85 11.66 -2.37
CA ILE A 142 -4.42 10.29 -2.02
C ILE A 142 -5.49 9.61 -1.15
N CYS A 143 -5.91 8.41 -1.57
CA CYS A 143 -6.81 7.55 -0.79
C CYS A 143 -6.17 6.22 -0.39
N ALA A 144 -5.13 5.78 -1.10
CA ALA A 144 -4.32 4.65 -0.71
C ALA A 144 -2.91 4.78 -1.26
N VAL A 145 -1.96 4.15 -0.57
CA VAL A 145 -0.57 4.03 -1.02
C VAL A 145 -0.14 2.58 -0.87
N THR A 146 0.52 2.04 -1.88
CA THR A 146 1.07 0.68 -1.85
C THR A 146 2.58 0.74 -2.05
N LEU A 147 3.33 0.29 -1.05
CA LEU A 147 4.76 0.00 -1.13
C LEU A 147 4.94 -1.45 -1.55
N GLY A 148 5.75 -1.77 -2.55
CA GLY A 148 5.97 -3.18 -2.91
C GLY A 148 7.01 -3.45 -3.99
N LEU A 149 7.16 -4.73 -4.30
CA LEU A 149 7.93 -5.24 -5.45
C LEU A 149 6.99 -5.31 -6.65
N PHE A 150 7.18 -4.44 -7.63
CA PHE A 150 6.44 -4.40 -8.89
C PHE A 150 7.35 -4.77 -10.07
#